data_AF-A0A7C7YRY6-F1
#
_entry.id   AF-A0A7C7YRY6-F1
#
_cell.length_a   1.000
_cell.length_b   1.000
_cell.length_c   1.000
_cell.angle_alpha   90.00
_cell.angle_beta   90.00
_cell.angle_gamma   90.00
#
_symmetry.space_group_name_H-M   'P 1'
#
loop_
_entity.id
_entity.type
_entity.pdbx_description
1 polymer ?
#
loop_
_entity_poly.entity_id
_entity_poly.type
_entity_poly.pdbx_seq_one_letter_code
_entity_poly.pdbx_strand_id
1 'polypeptide(L)'
;MPDCDLNGIPDSCDFAAGGDQDGNGVLDACDNVPFWRGDCNSSGSLDLADAISSLYYLFGLANLVTCVDSCDVNDSGTMDIADTVYFLGGLFMAGPPPLAPYPDCGEDPTVDPLGCLNSSNSCP
;
A
#
# COMPACT_ATOMS: atom_id res chain seq x y z
N MET A 1 -9.77 -18.63 -19.05
CA MET A 1 -10.07 -18.53 -17.61
C MET A 1 -9.33 -17.28 -17.15
N PRO A 2 -9.90 -16.44 -16.29
CA PRO A 2 -9.17 -15.31 -15.72
C PRO A 2 -7.85 -15.78 -15.11
N ASP A 3 -6.78 -15.04 -15.39
CA ASP A 3 -5.37 -15.25 -15.00
C ASP A 3 -4.75 -13.86 -15.03
N CYS A 4 -4.90 -13.13 -13.91
CA CYS A 4 -4.56 -11.70 -13.85
C CYS A 4 -3.06 -11.45 -13.67
N ASP A 5 -2.31 -12.37 -13.05
CA ASP A 5 -0.85 -12.29 -12.88
C ASP A 5 -0.07 -12.98 -14.02
N LEU A 6 -0.78 -13.62 -14.96
CA LEU A 6 -0.25 -14.30 -16.14
C LEU A 6 0.71 -15.46 -15.81
N ASN A 7 0.53 -16.10 -14.65
CA ASN A 7 1.37 -17.20 -14.21
C ASN A 7 0.97 -18.56 -14.84
N GLY A 8 -0.16 -18.61 -15.59
CA GLY A 8 -0.69 -19.81 -16.24
C GLY A 8 -1.53 -20.71 -15.34
N ILE A 9 -1.65 -20.37 -14.06
CA ILE A 9 -2.65 -20.83 -13.11
C ILE A 9 -3.84 -19.88 -13.23
N PRO A 10 -5.08 -20.40 -13.24
CA PRO A 10 -6.24 -19.53 -13.32
C PRO A 10 -6.56 -18.93 -11.95
N ASP A 11 -7.07 -17.69 -11.90
CA ASP A 11 -7.36 -16.95 -10.65
C ASP A 11 -8.12 -17.79 -9.62
N SER A 12 -9.09 -18.60 -10.07
CA SER A 12 -9.88 -19.47 -9.19
C SER A 12 -9.04 -20.51 -8.42
N CYS A 13 -7.91 -20.93 -9.00
CA CYS A 13 -6.94 -21.83 -8.38
C CYS A 13 -5.97 -21.05 -7.49
N ASP A 14 -5.58 -19.82 -7.85
CA ASP A 14 -4.75 -18.96 -7.01
C ASP A 14 -5.49 -18.52 -5.74
N PHE A 15 -6.78 -18.21 -5.85
CA PHE A 15 -7.66 -17.98 -4.69
C PHE A 15 -7.71 -19.20 -3.79
N ALA A 16 -7.84 -20.41 -4.36
CA ALA A 16 -7.85 -21.65 -3.59
C ALA A 16 -6.49 -21.97 -2.95
N ALA A 17 -5.39 -21.43 -3.49
CA ALA A 17 -4.05 -21.53 -2.94
C ALA A 17 -3.75 -20.47 -1.86
N GLY A 18 -4.69 -19.55 -1.60
CA GLY A 18 -4.54 -18.49 -0.60
C GLY A 18 -3.84 -17.24 -1.11
N GLY A 19 -3.99 -16.91 -2.40
CA GLY A 19 -3.43 -15.69 -2.99
C GLY A 19 -4.17 -14.39 -2.67
N ASP A 20 -5.13 -14.41 -1.73
CA ASP A 20 -5.85 -13.24 -1.17
C ASP A 20 -5.59 -13.27 0.34
N GLN A 21 -4.49 -12.65 0.76
CA GLN A 21 -4.04 -12.68 2.16
C GLN A 21 -4.67 -11.59 3.00
N ASP A 22 -5.04 -10.46 2.38
CA ASP A 22 -5.69 -9.34 3.05
C ASP A 22 -7.22 -9.56 3.21
N GLY A 23 -7.77 -10.54 2.49
CA GLY A 23 -9.17 -10.95 2.55
C GLY A 23 -10.12 -9.96 1.87
N ASN A 24 -9.61 -9.13 0.95
CA ASN A 24 -10.40 -8.11 0.26
C ASN A 24 -11.22 -8.67 -0.92
N GLY A 25 -11.01 -9.95 -1.29
CA GLY A 25 -11.73 -10.63 -2.36
C GLY A 25 -11.13 -10.42 -3.76
N VAL A 26 -9.95 -9.79 -3.83
CA VAL A 26 -9.06 -9.66 -4.98
C VAL A 26 -7.78 -10.44 -4.65
N LEU A 27 -7.12 -11.02 -5.65
CA LEU A 27 -5.81 -11.63 -5.42
C LEU A 27 -4.78 -10.53 -5.17
N ASP A 28 -3.90 -10.69 -4.18
CA ASP A 28 -2.82 -9.74 -3.87
C ASP A 28 -1.97 -9.46 -5.13
N ALA A 29 -1.66 -10.50 -5.91
CA ALA A 29 -0.92 -10.40 -7.18
C ALA A 29 -1.67 -9.62 -8.28
N CYS A 30 -2.94 -9.32 -8.05
CA CYS A 30 -3.84 -8.63 -8.96
C CYS A 30 -4.43 -7.36 -8.34
N ASP A 31 -3.98 -6.96 -7.15
CA ASP A 31 -4.31 -5.68 -6.53
C ASP A 31 -3.36 -4.60 -7.05
N ASN A 32 -3.45 -4.32 -8.35
CA ASN A 32 -2.57 -3.40 -9.06
C ASN A 32 -3.12 -1.98 -9.09
N VAL A 33 -3.69 -1.52 -7.97
CA VAL A 33 -4.26 -0.18 -7.86
C VAL A 33 -3.12 0.84 -7.73
N PRO A 34 -3.00 1.84 -8.62
CA PRO A 34 -1.95 2.86 -8.49
C PRO A 34 -2.16 3.73 -7.26
N PHE A 35 -1.08 4.12 -6.57
CA PHE A 35 -1.09 4.99 -5.40
C PHE A 35 0.17 5.87 -5.33
N TRP A 36 0.17 6.84 -4.40
CA TRP A 36 1.37 7.57 -3.99
C TRP A 36 1.93 6.98 -2.69
N ARG A 37 3.12 6.36 -2.75
CA ARG A 37 3.75 5.83 -1.54
C ARG A 37 4.11 6.98 -0.59
N GLY A 38 3.58 6.92 0.62
CA GLY A 38 3.65 7.97 1.64
C GLY A 38 2.38 8.81 1.81
N ASP A 39 1.39 8.75 0.91
CA ASP A 39 0.10 9.46 1.05
C ASP A 39 -0.92 8.59 1.79
N CYS A 40 -0.58 8.22 3.02
CA CYS A 40 -1.34 7.28 3.86
C CYS A 40 -2.77 7.73 4.15
N ASN A 41 -3.05 9.03 4.03
CA ASN A 41 -4.38 9.60 4.25
C ASN A 41 -5.13 9.93 2.94
N SER A 42 -4.55 9.61 1.77
CA SER A 42 -5.11 9.88 0.44
C SER A 42 -5.50 11.36 0.23
N SER A 43 -4.69 12.28 0.77
CA SER A 43 -4.89 13.73 0.64
C SER A 43 -4.29 14.30 -0.66
N GLY A 44 -3.44 13.53 -1.33
CA GLY A 44 -2.66 13.98 -2.47
C GLY A 44 -1.47 14.87 -2.08
N SER A 45 -1.04 14.82 -0.82
CA SER A 45 0.12 15.55 -0.29
C SER A 45 0.87 14.65 0.68
N LEU A 46 2.20 14.70 0.65
CA LEU A 46 3.05 13.94 1.58
C LEU A 46 3.52 14.85 2.70
N ASP A 47 2.84 14.83 3.83
CA ASP A 47 3.10 15.69 4.97
C ASP A 47 2.89 15.01 6.34
N LEU A 48 2.94 15.77 7.43
CA LEU A 48 2.80 15.22 8.79
C LEU A 48 1.47 14.50 9.02
N ALA A 49 0.41 14.85 8.29
CA ALA A 49 -0.89 14.20 8.41
C ALA A 49 -0.85 12.74 7.98
N ASP A 50 0.04 12.34 7.05
CA ASP A 50 0.22 10.94 6.65
C ASP A 50 0.85 10.11 7.77
N ALA A 51 1.85 10.68 8.46
CA ALA A 51 2.44 10.06 9.65
C ALA A 51 1.43 9.91 10.79
N ILE A 52 0.42 10.76 10.87
CA ILE A 52 -0.65 10.64 11.87
C ILE A 52 -1.61 9.52 11.45
N SER A 53 -1.96 9.45 10.17
CA SER A 53 -2.84 8.39 9.63
C SER A 53 -2.22 7.00 9.72
N SER A 54 -0.91 6.87 9.51
CA SER A 54 -0.19 5.61 9.71
C SER A 54 -0.30 5.13 11.16
N LEU A 55 -0.17 6.03 12.15
CA LEU A 55 -0.37 5.70 13.56
C LEU A 55 -1.83 5.37 13.89
N TYR A 56 -2.79 6.06 13.26
CA TYR A 56 -4.21 5.70 13.39
C TYR A 56 -4.49 4.29 12.91
N TYR A 57 -3.90 3.88 11.79
CA TYR A 57 -4.00 2.50 11.33
C TYR A 57 -3.46 1.51 12.37
N LEU A 58 -2.23 1.72 12.84
CA LEU A 58 -1.57 0.81 13.79
C LEU A 58 -2.28 0.69 15.14
N PHE A 59 -2.93 1.76 15.61
CA PHE A 59 -3.48 1.83 16.97
C PHE A 59 -5.01 1.76 17.02
N GLY A 60 -5.65 1.20 15.99
CA GLY A 60 -7.04 0.72 16.07
C GLY A 60 -8.08 1.61 15.37
N LEU A 61 -7.64 2.50 14.49
CA LEU A 61 -8.50 3.29 13.60
C LEU A 61 -8.23 2.93 12.13
N ALA A 62 -8.03 1.63 11.85
CA ALA A 62 -7.67 1.11 10.53
C ALA A 62 -8.66 1.49 9.40
N ASN A 63 -9.93 1.69 9.73
CA ASN A 63 -10.96 2.10 8.78
C ASN A 63 -10.82 3.53 8.23
N LEU A 64 -9.83 4.29 8.71
CA LEU A 64 -9.49 5.62 8.18
C LEU A 64 -8.48 5.57 7.03
N VAL A 65 -7.79 4.45 6.85
CA VAL A 65 -6.83 4.23 5.76
C VAL A 65 -7.49 3.36 4.71
N THR A 66 -7.48 3.83 3.47
CA THR A 66 -8.10 3.15 2.32
C THR A 66 -7.11 2.39 1.46
N CYS A 67 -5.81 2.66 1.62
CA CYS A 67 -4.73 2.07 0.85
C CYS A 67 -3.56 1.82 1.79
N VAL A 68 -3.37 0.57 2.21
CA VAL A 68 -2.36 0.25 3.24
C VAL A 68 -0.96 0.30 2.64
N ASP A 69 -0.80 0.02 1.35
CA ASP A 69 0.48 0.16 0.63
C ASP A 69 1.01 1.59 0.63
N SER A 70 0.10 2.57 0.57
CA SER A 70 0.49 3.97 0.68
C SER A 70 1.11 4.31 2.04
N CYS A 71 0.85 3.49 3.07
CA CYS A 71 1.39 3.65 4.41
C CYS A 71 2.66 2.81 4.65
N ASP A 72 2.91 1.73 3.89
CA ASP A 72 4.18 0.98 3.92
C ASP A 72 5.24 1.76 3.14
N VAL A 73 5.76 2.82 3.76
CA VAL A 73 6.67 3.78 3.12
C VAL A 73 8.03 3.16 2.82
N ASN A 74 8.43 2.16 3.61
CA ASN A 74 9.72 1.51 3.47
C ASN A 74 9.68 0.21 2.65
N ASP A 75 8.51 -0.16 2.12
CA ASP A 75 8.29 -1.28 1.19
C ASP A 75 8.73 -2.62 1.81
N SER A 76 8.34 -2.84 3.08
CA SER A 76 8.70 -4.07 3.81
C SER A 76 7.73 -5.22 3.59
N GLY A 77 6.58 -4.96 2.97
CA GLY A 77 5.44 -5.87 2.85
C GLY A 77 4.68 -6.04 4.16
N THR A 78 4.88 -5.11 5.11
CA THR A 78 4.21 -5.08 6.40
C THR A 78 4.04 -3.65 6.87
N MET A 79 2.82 -3.30 7.29
CA MET A 79 2.56 -2.00 7.88
C MET A 79 2.88 -2.00 9.38
N ASP A 80 3.97 -1.36 9.79
CA ASP A 80 4.36 -1.22 11.20
C ASP A 80 4.89 0.18 11.57
N ILE A 81 5.47 0.33 12.78
CA ILE A 81 5.93 1.63 13.26
C ILE A 81 7.19 2.11 12.54
N ALA A 82 7.96 1.22 11.94
CA ALA A 82 9.14 1.53 11.15
C ALA A 82 8.78 2.39 9.94
N ASP A 83 7.61 2.21 9.34
CA ASP A 83 7.11 3.06 8.23
C ASP A 83 6.92 4.51 8.65
N THR A 84 6.30 4.71 9.80
CA THR A 84 6.08 6.05 10.34
C THR A 84 7.42 6.72 10.67
N VAL A 85 8.37 5.97 11.24
CA VAL A 85 9.71 6.49 11.56
C VAL A 85 10.49 6.81 10.28
N TYR A 86 10.41 5.94 9.27
CA TYR A 86 11.05 6.13 7.98
C TYR A 86 10.54 7.41 7.31
N PHE A 87 9.22 7.56 7.23
CA PHE A 87 8.57 8.70 6.60
C PHE A 87 8.91 10.04 7.30
N LEU A 88 8.84 10.08 8.63
CA LEU A 88 9.26 11.26 9.41
C LEU A 88 10.75 11.57 9.24
N GLY A 89 11.58 10.54 9.08
CA GLY A 89 13.00 10.69 8.74
C GLY A 89 13.20 11.40 7.40
N GLY A 90 12.44 11.00 6.37
CA GLY A 90 12.41 11.68 5.07
C GLY A 90 11.98 13.15 5.17
N LEU A 91 10.90 13.43 5.91
CA LEU A 91 10.36 14.79 6.06
C LEU A 91 11.28 15.75 6.82
N PHE A 92 11.90 15.31 7.92
CA PHE A 92 12.53 16.23 8.89
C PHE A 92 14.03 16.01 9.10
N MET A 93 14.58 14.86 8.72
CA MET A 93 15.96 14.49 9.04
C MET A 93 16.84 14.30 7.80
N ALA A 94 16.37 14.73 6.61
CA ALA A 94 17.02 14.45 5.34
C ALA A 94 17.29 12.95 5.13
N GLY A 95 16.37 12.12 5.63
CA GLY A 95 16.35 10.68 5.38
C GLY A 95 16.00 10.38 3.92
N PRO A 96 16.04 9.09 3.54
CA PRO A 96 15.62 8.68 2.20
C PRO A 96 14.16 9.05 1.92
N PRO A 97 13.80 9.34 0.66
CA PRO A 97 12.39 9.43 0.26
C PRO A 97 11.71 8.06 0.34
N PRO A 98 10.36 8.00 0.29
CA PRO A 98 9.64 6.74 0.11
C PRO A 98 10.23 5.87 -1.00
N LEU A 99 10.14 4.56 -0.85
CA LEU A 99 10.49 3.63 -1.91
C LEU A 99 9.51 3.75 -3.09
N ALA A 100 9.81 3.09 -4.21
CA ALA A 100 8.91 3.07 -5.36
C ALA A 100 7.53 2.56 -4.92
N PRO A 101 6.39 3.09 -5.41
CA PRO A 101 6.22 4.09 -6.47
C PRO A 101 6.22 5.53 -5.93
N TYR A 102 7.40 6.16 -5.90
CA TYR A 102 7.63 7.56 -5.54
C TYR A 102 8.70 8.14 -6.46
N PRO A 103 8.62 9.41 -6.90
CA PRO A 103 7.61 10.44 -6.58
C PRO A 103 6.33 10.36 -7.41
N ASP A 104 6.31 9.49 -8.40
CA ASP A 104 5.18 9.33 -9.31
C ASP A 104 4.16 8.36 -8.72
N CYS A 105 2.90 8.52 -9.11
CA CYS A 105 1.89 7.52 -8.80
C CYS A 105 2.18 6.25 -9.59
N GLY A 106 2.04 5.09 -8.96
CA GLY A 106 2.29 3.82 -9.60
C GLY A 106 1.73 2.65 -8.81
N GLU A 107 1.78 1.47 -9.44
CA GLU A 107 1.46 0.19 -8.80
C GLU A 107 2.58 -0.21 -7.83
N ASP A 108 2.27 -1.11 -6.89
CA ASP A 108 3.30 -1.71 -6.05
C ASP A 108 4.25 -2.59 -6.90
N PRO A 109 5.55 -2.28 -6.97
CA PRO A 109 6.50 -3.13 -7.68
C PRO A 109 6.75 -4.47 -6.99
N THR A 110 6.40 -4.58 -5.71
CA THR A 110 6.56 -5.77 -4.89
C THR A 110 5.20 -6.30 -4.47
N VAL A 111 4.87 -7.50 -4.92
CA VAL A 111 3.63 -8.16 -4.49
C VAL A 111 3.77 -8.57 -3.02
N ASP A 112 2.85 -8.12 -2.19
CA ASP A 112 2.79 -8.46 -0.77
C ASP A 112 1.32 -8.50 -0.26
N PRO A 113 1.07 -8.88 1.00
CA PRO A 113 -0.28 -9.00 1.57
C PRO A 113 -0.99 -7.68 1.88
N LEU A 114 -0.37 -6.54 1.60
CA LEU A 114 -1.00 -5.23 1.75
C LEU A 114 -1.67 -4.88 0.41
N GLY A 115 -2.70 -4.04 0.51
CA GLY A 115 -3.54 -3.73 -0.64
C GLY A 115 -4.29 -2.43 -0.50
N CYS A 116 -4.97 -2.05 -1.57
CA CYS A 116 -5.68 -0.78 -1.68
C CYS A 116 -7.15 -0.99 -2.02
N LEU A 117 -7.99 -0.89 -0.99
CA LEU A 117 -9.39 -1.33 -1.01
C LEU A 117 -10.28 -0.63 -2.05
N ASN A 118 -9.89 0.52 -2.63
CA ASN A 118 -10.61 1.17 -3.74
C ASN A 118 -9.74 2.23 -4.46
N SER A 119 -9.80 2.25 -5.80
CA SER A 119 -9.13 3.19 -6.73
C SER A 119 -9.67 4.63 -6.72
N SER A 120 -10.33 5.07 -5.64
CA SER A 120 -11.26 6.21 -5.68
C SER A 120 -10.65 7.56 -5.26
N ASN A 121 -9.34 7.75 -5.44
CA ASN A 121 -8.63 9.06 -5.48
C ASN A 121 -7.09 8.94 -5.37
N SER A 122 -6.52 7.75 -5.55
CA SER A 122 -5.12 7.47 -5.21
C SER A 122 -4.09 8.14 -6.12
N CYS A 123 -4.53 8.75 -7.23
CA CYS A 123 -3.71 9.52 -8.16
C CYS A 123 -4.56 10.64 -8.81
N PRO A 124 -4.01 11.85 -9.05
CA PRO A 124 -4.71 12.95 -9.73
C PRO A 124 -5.05 12.68 -11.21
#